data_AF-A0A0T8UDP7-F1
#
_entry.id   AF-A0A0T8UDP7-F1
#
_cell.length_a   1.000
_cell.length_b   1.000
_cell.length_c   1.000
_cell.angle_alpha   90.00
_cell.angle_beta   90.00
_cell.angle_gamma   90.00
#
_symmetry.space_group_name_H-M   'P 1'
#
loop_
_entity.id
_entity.type
_entity.pdbx_description
1 polymer ?
#
loop_
_entity_poly.entity_id
_entity_poly.type
_entity_poly.pdbx_seq_one_letter_code
_entity_poly.pdbx_strand_id
1 'polypeptide(L)' 'MNIKYISVENSIAEWADKKGILKRWDGLNQYTLNRWIKEMRENRTFSMYVINPTHKLVFINLEGFESFLRWKQKRTK' A
#
# COMPACT_ATOMS: atom_id res chain seq x y z
N MET A 1 0.12 -22.75 13.63
CA MET A 1 0.79 -21.47 13.34
C MET A 1 0.32 -20.46 14.38
N ASN A 2 1.18 -20.11 15.35
CA ASN A 2 0.85 -19.15 16.39
C ASN A 2 1.17 -17.74 15.88
N ILE A 3 0.14 -17.00 15.46
CA ILE A 3 0.29 -15.59 15.07
C ILE A 3 0.10 -14.77 16.35
N LYS A 4 1.18 -14.16 16.86
CA LYS A 4 1.11 -13.21 17.97
C LYS A 4 0.69 -11.84 17.44
N TYR A 5 -0.38 -11.30 18.02
CA TYR A 5 -0.77 -9.91 17.84
C TYR A 5 0.22 -8.99 18.59
N ILE A 6 0.74 -7.99 17.91
CA ILE A 6 1.54 -6.89 18.50
C ILE A 6 0.67 -5.63 18.41
N SER A 7 0.49 -4.91 19.52
CA SER A 7 -0.35 -3.72 19.56
C SER A 7 0.25 -2.57 18.75
N VAL A 8 -0.63 -1.82 18.07
CA VAL A 8 -0.30 -0.84 17.01
C VAL A 8 0.31 0.46 17.55
N GLU A 9 0.20 0.71 18.86
CA GLU A 9 0.49 2.02 19.45
C GLU A 9 1.96 2.44 19.41
N ASN A 10 2.90 1.50 19.23
CA ASN A 10 4.35 1.78 19.15
C ASN A 10 5.09 1.04 18.03
N SER A 11 4.38 0.40 17.09
CA SER A 11 5.04 -0.30 15.97
C SER A 11 5.18 0.62 14.76
N ILE A 12 6.39 0.76 14.21
CA ILE A 12 6.62 1.31 12.88
C ILE A 12 6.02 0.30 11.88
N ALA A 13 4.72 0.39 11.63
CA ALA A 13 4.04 -0.54 10.74
C ALA A 13 4.51 -0.29 9.31
N GLU A 14 5.28 -1.21 8.74
CA GLU A 14 5.76 -1.14 7.35
C GLU A 14 4.64 -1.38 6.33
N TRP A 15 3.56 -2.08 6.74
CA TRP A 15 2.46 -2.48 5.89
C TRP A 15 1.13 -1.95 6.42
N ALA A 16 0.27 -1.51 5.52
CA ALA A 16 -1.05 -1.01 5.85
C ALA A 16 -2.12 -1.60 4.93
N ASP A 17 -3.35 -1.73 5.45
CA ASP A 17 -4.51 -1.96 4.61
C ASP A 17 -4.91 -0.67 3.88
N LYS A 18 -5.95 -0.73 3.04
CA LYS A 18 -6.43 0.45 2.32
C LYS A 18 -6.81 1.60 3.26
N LYS A 19 -7.40 1.29 4.42
CA LYS A 19 -7.79 2.33 5.40
C LYS A 19 -6.57 3.02 5.99
N GLY A 20 -5.51 2.26 6.31
CA GLY A 20 -4.26 2.79 6.81
C GLY A 20 -3.52 3.67 5.80
N ILE A 21 -3.62 3.35 4.49
CA ILE A 21 -3.13 4.21 3.41
C ILE A 21 -3.96 5.51 3.34
N LEU A 22 -5.29 5.42 3.28
CA LEU A 22 -6.15 6.61 3.17
C LEU A 22 -6.00 7.58 4.36
N LYS A 23 -5.71 7.07 5.57
CA LYS A 23 -5.41 7.91 6.74
C LYS A 23 -4.08 8.65 6.66
N ARG A 24 -3.11 8.14 5.89
CA ARG A 24 -1.74 8.69 5.80
C ARG A 24 -1.57 9.67 4.64
N TRP A 25 -2.25 9.44 3.53
CA TRP A 25 -2.21 10.32 2.36
C TRP A 25 -3.50 11.11 2.24
N ASP A 26 -3.53 12.27 2.90
CA ASP A 26 -4.67 13.17 2.86
C ASP A 26 -5.00 13.62 1.43
N GLY A 27 -6.30 13.69 1.10
CA GLY A 27 -6.79 13.94 -0.25
C GLY A 27 -6.79 12.74 -1.20
N LEU A 28 -6.18 11.60 -0.85
CA LEU A 28 -6.30 10.37 -1.63
C LEU A 28 -7.69 9.74 -1.39
N ASN A 29 -8.46 9.53 -2.45
CA ASN A 29 -9.73 8.81 -2.36
C ASN A 29 -9.57 7.30 -2.64
N GLN A 30 -10.55 6.51 -2.17
CA GLN A 30 -10.53 5.06 -2.29
C GLN A 30 -10.54 4.56 -3.75
N TYR A 31 -11.21 5.27 -4.66
CA TYR A 31 -11.26 4.89 -6.07
C TYR A 31 -9.87 4.98 -6.71
N THR A 32 -9.18 6.10 -6.52
CA THR A 32 -7.81 6.31 -7.00
C THR A 32 -6.85 5.29 -6.39
N LEU A 33 -6.94 5.04 -5.08
CA LEU A 33 -6.12 4.02 -4.41
C LEU A 33 -6.32 2.63 -5.03
N ASN A 34 -7.56 2.22 -5.30
CA ASN A 34 -7.83 0.92 -5.94
C ASN A 34 -7.17 0.80 -7.32
N ARG A 35 -7.25 1.88 -8.13
CA ARG A 35 -6.61 1.93 -9.44
C ARG A 35 -5.10 1.83 -9.34
N TRP A 36 -4.49 2.53 -8.40
CA TRP A 36 -3.04 2.50 -8.19
C TRP A 36 -2.55 1.17 -7.65
N ILE A 37 -3.28 0.53 -6.73
CA ILE A 37 -2.95 -0.84 -6.27
C ILE A 37 -2.96 -1.81 -7.45
N LYS A 38 -3.91 -1.68 -8.39
CA LYS A 38 -3.92 -2.49 -9.61
C LYS A 38 -2.67 -2.23 -10.46
N GLU A 39 -2.34 -0.96 -10.70
CA GLU A 39 -1.14 -0.57 -11.45
C GLU A 39 0.17 -1.07 -10.79
N MET A 40 0.25 -1.02 -9.46
CA MET A 40 1.39 -1.57 -8.71
C MET A 40 1.54 -3.07 -8.93
N ARG A 41 0.43 -3.84 -8.89
CA ARG A 41 0.47 -5.30 -9.14
C ARG A 41 0.96 -5.66 -10.54
N GLU A 42 0.58 -4.86 -11.53
CA GLU A 42 0.93 -5.07 -12.93
C GLU A 42 2.36 -4.59 -13.26
N ASN A 43 2.99 -3.82 -12.36
CA ASN A 43 4.35 -3.32 -12.53
C ASN A 43 5.36 -4.22 -11.80
N ARG A 44 6.32 -4.80 -12.55
CA ARG A 44 7.37 -5.69 -12.01
C ARG A 44 8.19 -5.09 -10.87
N THR A 45 8.32 -3.77 -10.81
CA THR A 45 9.07 -3.06 -9.76
C THR A 45 8.26 -2.91 -8.48
N PHE A 46 6.94 -2.75 -8.59
CA PHE A 46 6.08 -2.40 -7.46
C PHE A 46 5.19 -3.54 -6.98
N SER A 47 5.10 -4.64 -7.74
CA SER A 47 4.25 -5.78 -7.40
C SER A 47 4.62 -6.40 -6.06
N MET A 48 5.91 -6.39 -5.69
CA MET A 48 6.40 -6.88 -4.40
C MET A 48 5.92 -6.06 -3.20
N TYR A 49 5.46 -4.82 -3.40
CA TYR A 49 4.94 -3.95 -2.34
C TYR A 49 3.43 -4.10 -2.12
N VAL A 50 2.78 -5.06 -2.78
CA VAL A 50 1.35 -5.35 -2.64
C VAL A 50 1.17 -6.83 -2.33
N ILE A 51 0.70 -7.14 -1.12
CA ILE A 51 0.39 -8.51 -0.70
C ILE A 51 -1.12 -8.71 -0.71
N ASN A 52 -1.56 -9.79 -1.36
CA ASN A 52 -2.95 -10.22 -1.43
C ASN A 52 -3.10 -11.62 -0.83
N PRO A 53 -3.21 -11.76 0.50
CA PRO A 53 -3.35 -13.08 1.12
C PRO A 53 -4.65 -13.77 0.69
N THR A 54 -5.67 -12.99 0.34
CA THR A 54 -6.96 -13.46 -0.21
C THR A 54 -7.51 -12.44 -1.22
N HIS A 55 -8.63 -12.76 -1.86
CA HIS A 55 -9.34 -11.83 -2.75
C HIS A 55 -9.94 -10.61 -2.02
N LYS A 56 -10.12 -10.67 -0.68
CA LYS A 56 -10.72 -9.59 0.12
C LYS A 56 -9.68 -8.71 0.83
N LEU A 57 -8.49 -9.24 1.09
CA LEU A 57 -7.45 -8.56 1.84
C LEU A 57 -6.35 -8.07 0.92
N VAL A 58 -5.88 -6.85 1.21
CA VAL A 58 -4.67 -6.31 0.60
C VAL A 58 -3.88 -5.55 1.65
N PHE A 59 -2.57 -5.81 1.67
CA PHE A 59 -1.60 -5.04 2.43
C PHE A 59 -0.66 -4.35 1.45
N ILE A 60 -0.39 -3.09 1.72
CA ILE A 60 0.44 -2.22 0.90
C ILE A 60 1.60 -1.78 1.79
N ASN A 61 2.82 -2.00 1.32
CA ASN A 61 4.01 -1.48 2.00
C ASN A 61 4.06 0.04 1.87
N LEU A 62 4.30 0.75 2.97
CA LEU A 62 4.25 2.21 3.03
C LEU A 62 5.34 2.87 2.17
N GLU A 63 6.59 2.43 2.31
CA GLU A 63 7.73 2.95 1.53
C GLU A 63 7.59 2.62 0.04
N GLY A 64 7.09 1.41 -0.26
CA GLY A 64 6.78 0.97 -1.60
C GLY A 64 5.70 1.81 -2.27
N PHE A 65 4.65 2.18 -1.52
CA PHE A 65 3.60 3.07 -1.99
C PHE A 65 4.15 4.47 -2.26
N GLU A 66 4.94 5.05 -1.35
CA GLU A 66 5.58 6.36 -1.58
C GLU A 66 6.49 6.33 -2.82
N SER A 67 7.30 5.29 -2.96
CA SER A 67 8.18 5.08 -4.13
C SER A 67 7.39 5.03 -5.43
N PHE A 68 6.24 4.35 -5.43
CA PHE A 68 5.32 4.33 -6.56
C PHE A 68 4.79 5.73 -6.90
N LEU A 69 4.38 6.54 -5.90
CA LEU A 69 3.93 7.91 -6.12
C LEU A 69 5.02 8.79 -6.75
N ARG A 70 6.25 8.70 -6.26
CA ARG A 70 7.40 9.44 -6.82
C ARG A 70 7.70 9.02 -8.25
N TRP A 71 7.59 7.73 -8.55
CA TRP A 71 7.71 7.22 -9.92
C TRP A 71 6.60 7.75 -10.84
N LYS A 72 5.33 7.78 -10.39
CA LYS A 72 4.21 8.39 -11.13
C LYS A 72 4.48 9.87 -11.44
N GLN A 73 4.96 10.62 -10.46
CA GLN A 73 5.26 12.05 -10.60
C GLN A 73 6.31 12.30 -11.69
N LYS A 74 7.38 11.49 -11.71
CA LYS A 74 8.44 11.60 -12.73
C LYS A 74 7.96 11.32 -14.16
N ARG A 75 6.91 10.51 -14.33
CA ARG A 75 6.32 10.16 -15.64
C ARG A 75 5.27 11.16 -16.13
N THR A 76 4.82 12.06 -15.26
CA THR A 76 3.79 13.06 -15.57
C THR A 76 4.42 14.40 -15.95
N LYS A 77 5.73 14.56 -15.73
CA LYS A 77 6.57 15.64 -16.30
C LYS A 77 7.11 15.20 -17.65
#